data_AF-A0A366RST1-F1
#
_entry.id   AF-A0A366RST1-F1
#
_cell.length_a   1.000
_cell.length_b   1.000
_cell.length_c   1.000
_cell.angle_alpha   90.00
_cell.angle_beta   90.00
_cell.angle_gamma   90.00
#
_symmetry.space_group_name_H-M   'P 1'
#
loop_
_entity.id
_entity.type
_entity.pdbx_description
1 polymer ?
#
loop_
_entity_poly.entity_id
_entity_poly.type
_entity_poly.pdbx_seq_one_letter_code
_entity_poly.pdbx_strand_id
1 'polypeptide(L)'
;MLRYPYNNSTIFTVLGLLDTFAAVKTAQPIITVFWSKEGELVGIGTRETEHATQKVCGNEKLFATSKDVKIPKKGWITEMAIITKAEVDEKDLTKVIRKVVGLRFSFFRGDPVQVGQIQGDVRVIRPDPGNFVVGFRIGLGIGQPIEKLALMFQPFKSPSTAGHLWKGEAPPDELDIMPCRHGAITSDLTKDDLQMETRIFGTKESDLDMISAIGVDAQVRGFELRRNDGTTRSIGKTYAMQGRQVIVEAGAGRNGVVFSEEQKHCRDALMGIYCHWGDRNSPGIDFQNVGAFTRKWSRIPVSTPTLAKDKEGRYWVPGPPPKDLREFGTIYGKRKVEQRQVPSDKATVSWFDCSRPISSIKVALCHGTESSQLPLVSLSFNYAEDQTTASIGPTEFTPPKDTLGLKGNYWCWFFQGSRRGEEELEQKPHYVQDEWNIEGARLKFAHVWIDKDGILTGLQFITEDGKESPAWGYCEGKKSDKLSLRTKNKDRAVGLKLFIDNNGRGTSHDDQVVTARERNRLHVC
;
A
#
# COMPACT_ATOMS: atom_id res chain seq x y z
N MET A 1 1.32 -26.33 26.46
CA MET A 1 2.64 -26.85 26.06
C MET A 1 2.85 -28.20 26.76
N LEU A 2 2.84 -29.31 26.02
CA LEU A 2 3.11 -30.65 26.61
C LEU A 2 4.63 -30.86 26.70
N ARG A 3 5.16 -30.97 27.92
CA ARG A 3 6.54 -31.45 28.16
C ARG A 3 6.48 -32.95 28.39
N TYR A 4 6.95 -33.73 27.42
CA TYR A 4 7.25 -35.15 27.58
C TYR A 4 8.75 -35.34 27.73
N PRO A 5 9.21 -36.40 28.43
CA PRO A 5 10.63 -36.67 28.58
C PRO A 5 11.33 -36.70 27.21
N TYR A 6 12.39 -35.92 27.13
CA TYR A 6 13.26 -35.83 25.97
C TYR A 6 14.10 -37.10 25.91
N ASN A 7 13.94 -37.89 24.84
CA ASN A 7 14.76 -39.07 24.58
C ASN A 7 15.58 -38.75 23.34
N ASN A 8 16.91 -38.91 23.40
CA ASN A 8 17.86 -38.43 22.37
C ASN A 8 17.72 -39.11 20.99
N SER A 9 16.79 -40.06 20.82
CA SER A 9 16.60 -40.87 19.61
C SER A 9 15.31 -40.57 18.83
N THR A 10 14.47 -39.61 19.26
CA THR A 10 13.20 -39.29 18.57
C THR A 10 13.44 -38.38 17.35
N ILE A 11 13.03 -38.82 16.15
CA ILE A 11 13.02 -37.98 14.93
C ILE A 11 11.67 -37.25 14.84
N PHE A 12 11.69 -35.94 14.63
CA PHE A 12 10.47 -35.15 14.42
C PHE A 12 10.26 -34.80 12.95
N THR A 13 9.01 -34.94 12.48
CA THR A 13 8.56 -34.50 11.15
C THR A 13 7.34 -33.62 11.30
N VAL A 14 7.17 -32.68 10.37
CA VAL A 14 6.02 -31.77 10.31
C VAL A 14 5.21 -32.07 9.06
N LEU A 15 3.90 -32.22 9.20
CA LEU A 15 2.94 -32.38 8.11
C LEU A 15 1.95 -31.22 8.13
N GLY A 16 1.99 -30.38 7.09
CA GLY A 16 1.01 -29.32 6.87
C GLY A 16 -0.26 -29.84 6.21
N LEU A 17 -1.40 -29.26 6.57
CA LEU A 17 -2.68 -29.39 5.85
C LEU A 17 -2.79 -28.38 4.70
N LEU A 18 -1.88 -27.41 4.65
CA LEU A 18 -1.85 -26.31 3.71
C LEU A 18 -0.42 -26.17 3.18
N ASP A 19 -0.30 -25.91 1.88
CA ASP A 19 0.99 -25.58 1.26
C ASP A 19 1.26 -24.05 1.29
N THR A 20 0.20 -23.24 1.32
CA THR A 20 0.25 -21.76 1.41
C THR A 20 -0.78 -21.23 2.39
N PHE A 21 -0.56 -20.03 2.95
CA PHE A 21 -1.54 -19.39 3.84
C PHE A 21 -2.82 -18.99 3.08
N ALA A 22 -2.67 -18.50 1.84
CA ALA A 22 -3.80 -18.13 1.00
C ALA A 22 -4.80 -19.28 0.76
N ALA A 23 -4.32 -20.53 0.74
CA ALA A 23 -5.13 -21.72 0.52
C ALA A 23 -6.15 -21.98 1.64
N VAL A 24 -6.04 -21.37 2.82
CA VAL A 24 -6.97 -21.56 3.95
C VAL A 24 -8.45 -21.31 3.58
N LYS A 25 -8.70 -20.47 2.56
CA LYS A 25 -10.04 -20.09 2.10
C LYS A 25 -10.71 -21.18 1.25
N THR A 26 -9.92 -21.97 0.54
CA THR A 26 -10.38 -22.86 -0.54
C THR A 26 -9.97 -24.32 -0.36
N ALA A 27 -8.95 -24.59 0.46
CA ALA A 27 -8.40 -25.92 0.67
C ALA A 27 -9.44 -26.88 1.24
N GLN A 28 -9.37 -28.12 0.79
CA GLN A 28 -10.15 -29.25 1.29
C GLN A 28 -9.20 -30.41 1.58
N PRO A 29 -8.29 -30.21 2.56
CA PRO A 29 -7.23 -31.18 2.79
C PRO A 29 -7.81 -32.50 3.29
N ILE A 30 -7.10 -33.56 2.95
CA ILE A 30 -7.41 -34.94 3.31
C ILE A 30 -6.29 -35.44 4.20
N ILE A 31 -6.68 -35.98 5.35
CA ILE A 31 -5.78 -36.66 6.28
C ILE A 31 -5.95 -38.15 6.06
N THR A 32 -4.87 -38.86 5.77
CA THR A 32 -4.87 -40.33 5.71
C THR A 32 -4.23 -40.85 6.99
N VAL A 33 -4.91 -41.77 7.66
CA VAL A 33 -4.41 -42.40 8.89
C VAL A 33 -4.09 -43.86 8.59
N PHE A 34 -2.85 -44.27 8.88
CA PHE A 34 -2.33 -45.61 8.59
C PHE A 34 -2.20 -46.45 9.87
N TRP A 35 -2.66 -47.68 9.80
CA TRP A 35 -2.72 -48.63 10.92
C TRP A 35 -1.90 -49.89 10.65
N SER A 36 -1.30 -50.45 11.69
CA SER A 36 -0.67 -51.78 11.63
C SER A 36 -1.71 -52.90 11.54
N LYS A 37 -1.24 -54.14 11.38
CA LYS A 37 -2.13 -55.32 11.37
C LYS A 37 -2.82 -55.50 12.73
N GLU A 38 -2.13 -55.06 13.78
CA GLU A 38 -2.54 -55.09 15.18
C GLU A 38 -3.46 -53.89 15.53
N GLY A 39 -3.69 -52.98 14.58
CA GLY A 39 -4.59 -51.84 14.73
C GLY A 39 -3.98 -50.66 15.48
N GLU A 40 -2.65 -50.55 15.54
CA GLU A 40 -1.97 -49.40 16.13
C GLU A 40 -1.61 -48.34 15.08
N LEU A 41 -1.58 -47.07 15.49
CA LEU A 41 -1.26 -45.95 14.60
C LEU A 41 0.22 -46.00 14.21
N VAL A 42 0.51 -46.18 12.93
CA VAL A 42 1.88 -46.30 12.40
C VAL A 42 2.24 -45.21 11.39
N GLY A 43 1.26 -44.46 10.91
CA GLY A 43 1.50 -43.35 9.99
C GLY A 43 0.34 -42.35 9.92
N ILE A 44 0.68 -41.12 9.57
CA ILE A 44 -0.28 -40.09 9.16
C ILE A 44 0.23 -39.49 7.85
N GLY A 45 -0.66 -39.25 6.90
CA GLY A 45 -0.37 -38.48 5.71
C GLY A 45 -1.35 -37.35 5.50
N THR A 46 -0.92 -36.33 4.75
CA THR A 46 -1.76 -35.20 4.35
C THR A 46 -1.65 -34.96 2.85
N ARG A 47 -2.74 -34.52 2.23
CA ARG A 47 -2.78 -34.03 0.85
C ARG A 47 -3.80 -32.90 0.71
N GLU A 48 -3.51 -31.91 -0.12
CA GLU A 48 -4.34 -30.70 -0.24
C GLU A 48 -5.68 -30.99 -0.95
N THR A 49 -5.67 -31.90 -1.91
CA THR A 49 -6.84 -32.34 -2.68
C THR A 49 -6.76 -33.85 -2.97
N GLU A 50 -7.82 -34.43 -3.54
CA GLU A 50 -7.82 -35.86 -3.91
C GLU A 50 -6.72 -36.24 -4.91
N HIS A 51 -6.30 -35.30 -5.75
CA HIS A 51 -5.31 -35.52 -6.81
C HIS A 51 -3.89 -35.06 -6.44
N ALA A 52 -3.72 -34.42 -5.28
CA ALA A 52 -2.42 -33.92 -4.83
C ALA A 52 -1.51 -35.05 -4.31
N THR A 53 -0.20 -34.89 -4.49
CA THR A 53 0.80 -35.79 -3.92
C THR A 53 0.68 -35.84 -2.40
N GLN A 54 0.60 -37.05 -1.87
CA GLN A 54 0.48 -37.25 -0.43
C GLN A 54 1.84 -37.12 0.26
N LYS A 55 1.90 -36.28 1.30
CA LYS A 55 3.04 -36.22 2.23
C LYS A 55 2.75 -37.18 3.39
N VAL A 56 3.64 -38.12 3.65
CA VAL A 56 3.43 -39.18 4.67
C VAL A 56 4.55 -39.15 5.71
N CYS A 57 4.18 -39.35 6.98
CA CYS A 57 5.11 -39.60 8.06
C CYS A 57 4.68 -40.88 8.79
N GLY A 58 5.58 -41.85 8.83
CA GLY A 58 5.35 -43.18 9.42
C GLY A 58 6.24 -44.22 8.78
N ASN A 59 6.26 -45.43 9.34
CA ASN A 59 7.02 -46.54 8.76
C ASN A 59 6.14 -47.32 7.77
N GLU A 60 6.35 -47.11 6.48
CA GLU A 60 5.55 -47.73 5.40
C GLU A 60 5.54 -49.26 5.46
N LYS A 61 6.59 -49.89 6.01
CA LYS A 61 6.64 -51.35 6.17
C LYS A 61 5.61 -51.88 7.16
N LEU A 62 5.08 -51.02 8.03
CA LEU A 62 4.07 -51.37 9.02
C LEU A 62 2.65 -51.05 8.54
N PHE A 63 2.46 -50.41 7.38
CA PHE A 63 1.14 -50.02 6.92
C PHE A 63 0.36 -51.24 6.46
N ALA A 64 -0.70 -51.57 7.19
CA ALA A 64 -1.61 -52.66 6.86
C ALA A 64 -2.94 -52.15 6.30
N THR A 65 -3.52 -51.12 6.93
CA THR A 65 -4.76 -50.49 6.48
C THR A 65 -4.65 -48.97 6.59
N SER A 66 -5.46 -48.25 5.81
CA SER A 66 -5.53 -46.80 5.88
C SER A 66 -6.96 -46.29 5.79
N LYS A 67 -7.21 -45.09 6.31
CA LYS A 67 -8.51 -44.42 6.20
C LYS A 67 -8.33 -42.92 5.99
N ASP A 68 -9.04 -42.40 5.01
CA ASP A 68 -9.08 -40.97 4.71
C ASP A 68 -10.12 -40.25 5.57
N VAL A 69 -9.74 -39.06 6.03
CA VAL A 69 -10.55 -38.10 6.75
C VAL A 69 -10.54 -36.81 5.94
N LYS A 70 -11.66 -36.53 5.27
CA LYS A 70 -11.83 -35.29 4.49
C LYS A 70 -12.26 -34.18 5.42
N ILE A 71 -11.52 -33.06 5.43
CA ILE A 71 -11.95 -31.87 6.18
C ILE A 71 -13.12 -31.22 5.40
N PRO A 72 -14.28 -30.99 6.03
CA PRO A 72 -15.41 -30.35 5.36
C PRO A 72 -15.05 -28.94 4.85
N LYS A 73 -15.72 -28.49 3.79
CA LYS A 73 -15.50 -27.15 3.22
C LYS A 73 -15.75 -26.07 4.28
N LYS A 74 -14.74 -25.25 4.58
CA LYS A 74 -14.74 -24.24 5.68
C LYS A 74 -14.97 -24.85 7.09
N GLY A 75 -14.76 -26.15 7.26
CA GLY A 75 -14.99 -26.90 8.49
C GLY A 75 -13.69 -27.35 9.15
N TRP A 76 -12.74 -26.44 9.37
CA TRP A 76 -11.44 -26.74 9.97
C TRP A 76 -11.53 -27.53 11.28
N ILE A 77 -10.49 -28.33 11.60
CA ILE A 77 -10.44 -29.14 12.83
C ILE A 77 -10.31 -28.22 14.05
N THR A 78 -11.19 -28.45 15.02
CA THR A 78 -11.27 -27.70 16.30
C THR A 78 -10.91 -28.58 17.50
N GLU A 79 -10.99 -29.90 17.35
CA GLU A 79 -10.66 -30.85 18.41
C GLU A 79 -10.14 -32.15 17.78
N MET A 80 -9.13 -32.74 18.41
CA MET A 80 -8.73 -34.12 18.13
C MET A 80 -8.73 -34.93 19.42
N ALA A 81 -9.50 -36.02 19.45
CA ALA A 81 -9.41 -37.02 20.51
C ALA A 81 -8.50 -38.16 20.07
N ILE A 82 -7.53 -38.50 20.92
CA ILE A 82 -6.59 -39.61 20.76
C ILE A 82 -7.01 -40.73 21.70
N ILE A 83 -7.29 -41.90 21.14
CA ILE A 83 -7.71 -43.09 21.89
C ILE A 83 -6.49 -44.01 21.98
N THR A 84 -6.14 -44.37 23.22
CA THR A 84 -4.94 -45.15 23.52
C THR A 84 -5.27 -46.39 24.33
N LYS A 85 -4.41 -47.40 24.22
CA LYS A 85 -4.48 -48.62 25.01
C LYS A 85 -3.11 -48.90 25.62
N ALA A 86 -3.11 -49.26 26.90
CA ALA A 86 -1.91 -49.71 27.59
C ALA A 86 -1.73 -51.22 27.38
N GLU A 87 -0.51 -51.63 27.04
CA GLU A 87 -0.11 -53.02 26.85
C GLU A 87 1.25 -53.24 27.53
N VAL A 88 1.51 -54.46 27.98
CA VAL A 88 2.82 -54.82 28.53
C VAL A 88 3.78 -55.03 27.34
N ASP A 89 5.00 -54.49 27.45
CA ASP A 89 6.02 -54.64 26.42
C ASP A 89 6.40 -56.12 26.29
N GLU A 90 6.32 -56.66 25.08
CA GLU A 90 6.60 -58.07 24.81
C GLU A 90 8.07 -58.44 25.10
N LYS A 91 8.98 -57.46 25.07
CA LYS A 91 10.43 -57.64 25.31
C LYS A 91 10.83 -57.35 26.75
N ASP A 92 10.00 -56.61 27.49
CA ASP A 92 10.21 -56.28 28.89
C ASP A 92 8.87 -56.26 29.65
N LEU A 93 8.54 -57.39 30.28
CA LEU A 93 7.26 -57.57 30.97
C LEU A 93 7.04 -56.63 32.17
N THR A 94 8.08 -55.89 32.59
CA THR A 94 7.98 -54.88 33.65
C THR A 94 7.58 -53.50 33.11
N LYS A 95 7.57 -53.32 31.80
CA LYS A 95 7.33 -52.06 31.12
C LYS A 95 5.95 -52.04 30.48
N VAL A 96 5.19 -50.98 30.75
CA VAL A 96 3.90 -50.72 30.07
C VAL A 96 4.14 -49.74 28.93
N ILE A 97 3.79 -50.16 27.70
CA ILE A 97 3.75 -49.32 26.51
C ILE A 97 2.32 -48.85 26.25
N ARG A 98 2.18 -47.63 25.74
CA ARG A 98 0.88 -47.05 25.40
C ARG A 98 0.83 -46.81 23.90
N LYS A 99 -0.10 -47.48 23.23
CA LYS A 99 -0.30 -47.39 21.78
C LYS A 99 -1.50 -46.52 21.46
N VAL A 100 -1.43 -45.77 20.37
CA VAL A 100 -2.60 -45.05 19.83
C VAL A 100 -3.36 -46.03 18.94
N VAL A 101 -4.63 -46.27 19.24
CA VAL A 101 -5.49 -47.26 18.56
C VAL A 101 -6.69 -46.62 17.86
N GLY A 102 -6.95 -45.33 18.11
CA GLY A 102 -8.04 -44.60 17.47
C GLY A 102 -7.84 -43.08 17.51
N LEU A 103 -8.44 -42.40 16.54
CA LEU A 103 -8.47 -40.94 16.45
C LEU A 103 -9.88 -40.46 16.12
N ARG A 104 -10.31 -39.37 16.77
CA ARG A 104 -11.55 -38.66 16.45
C ARG A 104 -11.23 -37.22 16.09
N PHE A 105 -11.64 -36.79 14.90
CA PHE A 105 -11.50 -35.41 14.44
C PHE A 105 -12.86 -34.71 14.53
N SER A 106 -12.92 -33.60 15.25
CA SER A 106 -14.10 -32.74 15.30
C SER A 106 -13.83 -31.45 14.55
N PHE A 107 -14.85 -30.97 13.85
CA PHE A 107 -14.75 -29.85 12.94
C PHE A 107 -15.55 -28.65 13.43
N PHE A 108 -15.16 -27.46 13.00
CA PHE A 108 -15.97 -26.26 13.18
C PHE A 108 -17.33 -26.35 12.48
N ARG A 109 -17.38 -27.08 11.35
CA ARG A 109 -18.59 -27.38 10.57
C ARG A 109 -18.52 -28.80 10.04
N GLY A 110 -19.63 -29.53 10.15
CA GLY A 110 -19.74 -30.94 9.72
C GLY A 110 -19.61 -31.91 10.88
N ASP A 111 -19.94 -33.17 10.62
CA ASP A 111 -19.97 -34.22 11.64
C ASP A 111 -18.55 -34.69 12.01
N PRO A 112 -18.27 -35.00 13.29
CA PRO A 112 -16.99 -35.57 13.69
C PRO A 112 -16.72 -36.91 12.99
N VAL A 113 -15.45 -37.15 12.64
CA VAL A 113 -15.02 -38.38 11.97
C VAL A 113 -14.15 -39.22 12.92
N GLN A 114 -14.55 -40.47 13.09
CA GLN A 114 -13.84 -41.48 13.88
C GLN A 114 -13.09 -42.47 12.96
N VAL A 115 -11.83 -42.72 13.30
CA VAL A 115 -10.96 -43.70 12.63
C VAL A 115 -10.25 -44.57 13.65
N GLY A 116 -10.04 -45.85 13.33
CA GLY A 116 -9.54 -46.85 14.28
C GLY A 116 -10.57 -47.24 15.34
N GLN A 117 -10.09 -47.69 16.49
CA GLN A 117 -10.90 -48.19 17.61
C GLN A 117 -11.60 -47.03 18.36
N ILE A 118 -12.74 -47.33 18.98
CA ILE A 118 -13.52 -46.35 19.77
C ILE A 118 -13.31 -46.56 21.28
N GLN A 119 -12.92 -47.77 21.69
CA GLN A 119 -12.72 -48.14 23.09
C GLN A 119 -11.26 -47.95 23.50
N GLY A 120 -11.03 -47.40 24.68
CA GLY A 120 -9.69 -47.15 25.25
C GLY A 120 -9.66 -45.88 26.10
N ASP A 121 -8.46 -45.52 26.55
CA ASP A 121 -8.22 -44.28 27.29
C ASP A 121 -8.18 -43.10 26.32
N VAL A 122 -8.98 -42.07 26.57
CA VAL A 122 -9.14 -40.92 25.67
C VAL A 122 -8.35 -39.71 26.19
N ARG A 123 -7.56 -39.10 25.31
CA ARG A 123 -6.98 -37.78 25.51
C ARG A 123 -7.47 -36.81 24.44
N VAL A 124 -8.04 -35.70 24.87
CA VAL A 124 -8.52 -34.64 23.97
C VAL A 124 -7.48 -33.53 23.87
N ILE A 125 -7.18 -33.11 22.64
CA ILE A 125 -6.33 -31.95 22.35
C ILE A 125 -7.19 -30.93 21.60
N ARG A 126 -7.23 -29.70 22.13
CA ARG A 126 -7.90 -28.55 21.53
C ARG A 126 -6.92 -27.38 21.44
N PRO A 127 -6.93 -26.62 20.33
CA PRO A 127 -6.23 -25.35 20.29
C PRO A 127 -6.98 -24.32 21.15
N ASP A 128 -6.32 -23.22 21.52
CA ASP A 128 -6.95 -22.15 22.29
C ASP A 128 -8.16 -21.57 21.52
N PRO A 129 -9.20 -21.07 22.21
CA PRO A 129 -10.37 -20.47 21.56
C PRO A 129 -9.98 -19.46 20.47
N GLY A 130 -10.61 -19.57 19.31
CA GLY A 130 -10.25 -18.75 18.16
C GLY A 130 -8.95 -19.20 17.49
N ASN A 131 -8.62 -20.49 17.49
CA ASN A 131 -7.58 -21.09 16.65
C ASN A 131 -8.12 -22.38 15.99
N PHE A 132 -7.51 -22.79 14.88
CA PHE A 132 -7.82 -24.05 14.21
C PHE A 132 -6.54 -24.81 13.85
N VAL A 133 -6.65 -26.12 13.67
CA VAL A 133 -5.49 -26.97 13.36
C VAL A 133 -5.11 -26.85 11.88
N VAL A 134 -3.84 -26.56 11.62
CA VAL A 134 -3.24 -26.42 10.27
C VAL A 134 -2.22 -27.52 9.96
N GLY A 135 -1.93 -28.41 10.90
CA GLY A 135 -1.05 -29.53 10.66
C GLY A 135 -0.65 -30.28 11.92
N PHE A 136 0.28 -31.21 11.75
CA PHE A 136 0.74 -32.13 12.77
C PHE A 136 2.26 -32.07 12.89
N ARG A 137 2.75 -32.20 14.12
CA ARG A 137 4.13 -32.54 14.41
C ARG A 137 4.18 -33.94 15.01
N ILE A 138 4.93 -34.82 14.36
CA ILE A 138 4.97 -36.25 14.66
C ILE A 138 6.38 -36.59 15.10
N GLY A 139 6.51 -37.32 16.21
CA GLY A 139 7.77 -37.87 16.70
C GLY A 139 7.77 -39.40 16.58
N LEU A 140 8.78 -39.94 15.91
CA LEU A 140 8.97 -41.37 15.72
C LEU A 140 9.98 -41.92 16.73
N GLY A 141 9.64 -43.03 17.37
CA GLY A 141 10.50 -43.74 18.32
C GLY A 141 11.47 -44.72 17.64
N ILE A 142 12.29 -45.42 18.44
CA ILE A 142 13.17 -46.50 17.96
C ILE A 142 12.30 -47.64 17.37
N GLY A 143 12.56 -48.04 16.12
CA GLY A 143 11.70 -48.96 15.35
C GLY A 143 10.63 -48.25 14.49
N GLN A 144 10.58 -46.91 14.57
CA GLN A 144 9.68 -46.01 13.83
C GLN A 144 8.15 -46.14 14.08
N PRO A 145 7.63 -46.55 15.26
CA PRO A 145 6.23 -46.29 15.59
C PRO A 145 6.02 -44.80 15.96
N ILE A 146 4.79 -44.31 15.81
CA ILE A 146 4.43 -42.95 16.26
C ILE A 146 4.42 -42.92 17.79
N GLU A 147 5.38 -42.19 18.37
CA GLU A 147 5.54 -42.05 19.82
C GLU A 147 4.94 -40.72 20.32
N LYS A 148 4.99 -39.67 19.50
CA LYS A 148 4.55 -38.32 19.86
C LYS A 148 3.70 -37.72 18.75
N LEU A 149 2.57 -37.12 19.11
CA LEU A 149 1.70 -36.39 18.19
C LEU A 149 1.34 -35.04 18.81
N ALA A 150 1.60 -33.95 18.09
CA ALA A 150 1.24 -32.60 18.47
C ALA A 150 0.49 -31.90 17.32
N LEU A 151 -0.41 -31.00 17.68
CA LEU A 151 -1.17 -30.18 16.74
C LEU A 151 -0.46 -28.86 16.52
N MET A 152 -0.39 -28.42 15.27
CA MET A 152 -0.04 -27.06 14.91
C MET A 152 -1.32 -26.28 14.66
N PHE A 153 -1.41 -25.08 15.24
CA PHE A 153 -2.61 -24.26 15.19
C PHE A 153 -2.31 -22.85 14.72
N GLN A 154 -3.30 -22.23 14.08
CA GLN A 154 -3.25 -20.85 13.63
C GLN A 154 -4.48 -20.08 14.15
N PRO A 155 -4.35 -18.77 14.48
CA PRO A 155 -5.48 -17.96 14.90
C PRO A 155 -6.60 -17.91 13.85
N PHE A 156 -7.82 -18.15 14.31
CA PHE A 156 -9.08 -17.86 13.66
C PHE A 156 -9.32 -16.35 13.71
N LYS A 157 -8.69 -15.63 12.80
CA LYS A 157 -9.31 -14.40 12.27
C LYS A 157 -10.02 -14.78 10.97
N SER A 158 -11.05 -14.04 10.58
CA SER A 158 -11.88 -14.39 9.41
C SER A 158 -11.02 -14.86 8.21
N PRO A 159 -11.45 -15.83 7.39
CA PRO A 159 -10.63 -16.32 6.27
C PRO A 159 -10.12 -15.18 5.39
N SER A 160 -10.90 -14.08 5.25
CA SER A 160 -10.50 -12.82 4.62
C SER A 160 -9.21 -12.23 5.20
N THR A 161 -9.12 -12.09 6.53
CA THR A 161 -7.95 -11.58 7.27
C THR A 161 -6.77 -12.55 7.21
N ALA A 162 -7.02 -13.86 7.22
CA ALA A 162 -5.97 -14.89 7.14
C ALA A 162 -5.31 -15.01 5.76
N GLY A 163 -5.86 -14.37 4.73
CA GLY A 163 -5.33 -14.43 3.36
C GLY A 163 -4.19 -13.43 3.05
N HIS A 164 -3.74 -12.64 4.02
CA HIS A 164 -2.67 -11.65 3.88
C HIS A 164 -1.70 -11.75 5.07
N LEU A 165 -0.41 -11.51 4.81
CA LEU A 165 0.60 -11.38 5.86
C LEU A 165 0.59 -9.96 6.41
N TRP A 166 0.05 -9.74 7.60
CA TRP A 166 -0.06 -8.40 8.20
C TRP A 166 1.20 -8.02 8.99
N LYS A 167 1.71 -6.81 8.79
CA LYS A 167 2.78 -6.23 9.61
C LYS A 167 2.22 -5.59 10.87
N GLY A 168 2.72 -6.03 12.01
CA GLY A 168 2.34 -5.47 13.32
C GLY A 168 0.97 -5.98 13.76
N GLU A 169 -0.10 -5.30 13.36
CA GLU A 169 -1.47 -5.59 13.79
C GLU A 169 -2.35 -5.98 12.60
N ALA A 170 -3.23 -6.97 12.80
CA ALA A 170 -4.23 -7.36 11.80
C ALA A 170 -5.44 -6.40 11.85
N PRO A 171 -6.13 -6.18 10.71
CA PRO A 171 -7.27 -5.26 10.69
C PRO A 171 -8.41 -5.73 11.61
N PRO A 172 -9.23 -4.80 12.14
CA PRO A 172 -10.38 -5.12 12.99
C PRO A 172 -11.40 -6.02 12.30
N ASP A 173 -12.01 -6.93 13.07
CA ASP A 173 -12.97 -7.90 12.55
C ASP A 173 -14.29 -7.25 12.10
N GLU A 174 -14.58 -6.00 12.47
CA GLU A 174 -15.79 -5.29 12.05
C GLU A 174 -15.72 -4.75 10.60
N LEU A 175 -14.54 -4.80 9.97
CA LEU A 175 -14.32 -4.28 8.63
C LEU A 175 -14.30 -5.40 7.59
N ASP A 176 -14.79 -5.08 6.38
CA ASP A 176 -14.65 -5.93 5.21
C ASP A 176 -13.38 -5.56 4.44
N ILE A 177 -12.60 -6.58 4.09
CA ILE A 177 -11.34 -6.43 3.36
C ILE A 177 -11.64 -6.55 1.87
N MET A 178 -11.47 -5.45 1.13
CA MET A 178 -11.62 -5.46 -0.32
C MET A 178 -10.44 -6.18 -0.98
N PRO A 179 -10.57 -6.71 -2.20
CA PRO A 179 -9.42 -7.30 -2.90
C PRO A 179 -8.25 -6.32 -3.07
N CYS A 180 -7.04 -6.81 -2.83
CA CYS A 180 -5.81 -6.08 -3.06
C CYS A 180 -5.55 -5.91 -4.56
N ARG A 181 -5.12 -4.73 -4.98
CA ARG A 181 -4.76 -4.38 -6.35
C ARG A 181 -3.26 -4.21 -6.47
N HIS A 182 -2.71 -4.63 -7.61
CA HIS A 182 -1.28 -4.57 -7.91
C HIS A 182 -1.00 -3.34 -8.77
N GLY A 183 0.10 -2.65 -8.49
CA GLY A 183 0.65 -1.58 -9.30
C GLY A 183 1.22 -2.09 -10.62
N ALA A 184 1.64 -1.16 -11.48
CA ALA A 184 2.15 -1.48 -12.83
C ALA A 184 3.49 -2.23 -12.85
N ILE A 185 4.14 -2.42 -11.70
CA ILE A 185 5.46 -3.05 -11.59
C ILE A 185 5.45 -3.99 -10.38
N THR A 186 5.26 -5.27 -10.62
CA THR A 186 5.95 -6.34 -9.88
C THR A 186 5.97 -7.66 -10.66
N SER A 187 7.16 -8.27 -10.62
CA SER A 187 7.50 -9.63 -10.98
C SER A 187 7.26 -10.59 -9.80
N ASP A 188 6.64 -11.74 -10.07
CA ASP A 188 6.85 -13.06 -9.42
C ASP A 188 7.01 -13.15 -7.89
N LEU A 189 6.39 -12.29 -7.09
CA LEU A 189 6.26 -12.50 -5.64
C LEU A 189 4.96 -13.25 -5.34
N THR A 190 5.05 -14.38 -4.64
CA THR A 190 3.89 -15.09 -4.14
C THR A 190 3.18 -14.22 -3.10
N LYS A 191 1.84 -14.21 -3.11
CA LYS A 191 1.03 -13.35 -2.21
C LYS A 191 1.30 -13.55 -0.72
N ASP A 192 1.94 -14.67 -0.34
CA ASP A 192 2.24 -15.01 1.05
C ASP A 192 3.43 -14.21 1.62
N ASP A 193 4.34 -13.71 0.77
CA ASP A 193 5.51 -12.93 1.20
C ASP A 193 5.24 -11.40 1.23
N LEU A 194 4.07 -10.98 0.74
CA LEU A 194 3.66 -9.58 0.71
C LEU A 194 3.21 -9.12 2.10
N GLN A 195 4.15 -8.59 2.87
CA GLN A 195 3.86 -8.03 4.17
C GLN A 195 3.03 -6.73 4.03
N MET A 196 1.74 -6.78 4.34
CA MET A 196 0.79 -5.67 4.24
C MET A 196 0.78 -4.83 5.53
N GLU A 197 0.88 -3.52 5.39
CA GLU A 197 0.64 -2.57 6.48
C GLU A 197 -0.76 -1.97 6.37
N THR A 198 -1.46 -1.84 7.51
CA THR A 198 -2.82 -1.30 7.57
C THR A 198 -2.87 0.09 8.15
N ARG A 199 -3.73 0.94 7.59
CA ARG A 199 -4.15 2.20 8.19
C ARG A 199 -5.67 2.24 8.28
N ILE A 200 -6.18 2.06 9.48
CA ILE A 200 -7.61 2.21 9.78
C ILE A 200 -7.91 3.69 10.03
N PHE A 201 -8.82 4.24 9.23
CA PHE A 201 -9.35 5.59 9.37
C PHE A 201 -10.37 5.62 10.51
N GLY A 202 -11.27 4.63 10.50
CA GLY A 202 -12.32 4.44 11.50
C GLY A 202 -12.89 3.03 11.49
N THR A 203 -13.60 2.67 12.55
CA THR A 203 -14.46 1.48 12.60
C THR A 203 -15.94 1.84 12.56
N LYS A 204 -16.24 3.12 12.83
CA LYS A 204 -17.56 3.75 12.82
C LYS A 204 -17.48 5.12 12.13
N GLU A 205 -18.62 5.66 11.72
CA GLU A 205 -18.70 6.96 11.02
C GLU A 205 -18.19 8.12 11.87
N SER A 206 -18.49 8.13 13.17
CA SER A 206 -17.97 9.11 14.12
C SER A 206 -16.44 9.14 14.19
N ASP A 207 -15.77 8.03 13.86
CA ASP A 207 -14.31 7.99 13.82
C ASP A 207 -13.77 8.73 12.58
N LEU A 208 -14.54 8.76 11.49
CA LEU A 208 -14.21 9.48 10.26
C LEU A 208 -14.39 10.98 10.43
N ASP A 209 -15.38 11.41 11.23
CA ASP A 209 -15.60 12.83 11.56
C ASP A 209 -14.41 13.46 12.29
N MET A 210 -13.59 12.63 12.94
CA MET A 210 -12.37 13.07 13.61
C MET A 210 -11.19 13.32 12.65
N ILE A 211 -11.31 12.98 11.37
CA ILE A 211 -10.21 13.11 10.41
C ILE A 211 -10.18 14.55 9.88
N SER A 212 -9.09 15.25 10.19
CA SER A 212 -8.86 16.61 9.69
C SER A 212 -8.17 16.61 8.33
N ALA A 213 -7.29 15.64 8.07
CA ALA A 213 -6.60 15.50 6.80
C ALA A 213 -6.08 14.08 6.56
N ILE A 214 -6.01 13.69 5.29
CA ILE A 214 -5.23 12.54 4.80
C ILE A 214 -4.12 13.11 3.92
N GLY A 215 -2.88 12.97 4.37
CA GLY A 215 -1.70 13.29 3.61
C GLY A 215 -1.18 12.06 2.90
N VAL A 216 -0.76 12.20 1.65
CA VAL A 216 -0.06 11.13 0.94
C VAL A 216 1.24 11.68 0.40
N ASP A 217 2.30 10.92 0.63
CA ASP A 217 3.59 11.18 0.02
C ASP A 217 3.41 11.17 -1.50
N ALA A 218 3.96 12.14 -2.24
CA ALA A 218 3.67 12.30 -3.66
C ALA A 218 4.12 11.10 -4.53
N GLN A 219 4.94 10.22 -3.96
CA GLN A 219 5.41 8.96 -4.55
C GLN A 219 4.70 7.74 -3.99
N VAL A 220 3.67 7.97 -3.18
CA VAL A 220 2.86 6.96 -2.51
C VAL A 220 3.73 6.08 -1.60
N ARG A 221 4.87 6.59 -1.11
CA ARG A 221 5.76 5.86 -0.19
C ARG A 221 5.20 5.76 1.21
N GLY A 222 4.26 6.62 1.56
CA GLY A 222 3.56 6.61 2.83
C GLY A 222 2.26 7.40 2.80
N PHE A 223 1.38 7.06 3.74
CA PHE A 223 0.12 7.74 3.97
C PHE A 223 0.12 8.20 5.42
N GLU A 224 -0.33 9.43 5.66
CA GLU A 224 -0.49 10.01 6.97
C GLU A 224 -1.95 10.39 7.20
N LEU A 225 -2.46 10.03 8.36
CA LEU A 225 -3.77 10.44 8.82
C LEU A 225 -3.58 11.45 9.95
N ARG A 226 -4.12 12.66 9.80
CA ARG A 226 -4.22 13.68 10.85
C ARG A 226 -5.66 13.75 11.36
N ARG A 227 -5.79 13.92 12.67
CA ARG A 227 -7.08 14.04 13.35
C ARG A 227 -7.30 15.43 13.95
N ASN A 228 -8.54 15.76 14.25
CA ASN A 228 -8.96 17.04 14.83
C ASN A 228 -8.32 17.30 16.22
N ASP A 229 -7.95 16.22 16.94
CA ASP A 229 -7.24 16.29 18.22
C ASP A 229 -5.73 16.53 18.07
N GLY A 230 -5.24 16.74 16.85
CA GLY A 230 -3.83 16.93 16.52
C GLY A 230 -3.02 15.64 16.46
N THR A 231 -3.63 14.47 16.68
CA THR A 231 -2.92 13.20 16.59
C THR A 231 -2.65 12.83 15.14
N THR A 232 -1.46 12.29 14.90
CA THR A 232 -0.98 11.88 13.58
C THR A 232 -0.61 10.41 13.61
N ARG A 233 -0.97 9.67 12.57
CA ARG A 233 -0.54 8.28 12.41
C ARG A 233 -0.27 7.96 10.94
N SER A 234 0.86 7.34 10.64
CA SER A 234 1.28 7.03 9.28
C SER A 234 1.48 5.54 9.00
N ILE A 235 1.50 5.17 7.72
CA ILE A 235 2.03 3.91 7.17
C ILE A 235 3.03 4.22 6.06
N GLY A 236 3.98 3.33 5.80
CA GLY A 236 5.05 3.59 4.84
C GLY A 236 6.09 4.63 5.34
N LYS A 237 6.94 5.13 4.44
CA LYS A 237 7.91 6.20 4.71
C LYS A 237 7.39 7.52 4.12
N THR A 238 7.29 8.56 4.93
CA THR A 238 6.77 9.87 4.54
C THR A 238 7.92 10.87 4.44
N TYR A 239 8.14 11.44 3.25
CA TYR A 239 9.24 12.39 3.01
C TYR A 239 8.75 13.79 2.59
N ALA A 240 7.67 13.87 1.82
CA ALA A 240 7.04 15.14 1.47
C ALA A 240 5.52 14.99 1.46
N MET A 241 4.81 15.82 2.24
CA MET A 241 3.39 15.63 2.50
C MET A 241 2.54 16.70 1.82
N GLN A 242 1.47 16.27 1.16
CA GLN A 242 0.35 17.11 0.76
C GLN A 242 -0.97 16.42 1.13
N GLY A 243 -1.94 17.18 1.63
CA GLY A 243 -3.33 16.74 1.63
C GLY A 243 -3.83 16.66 0.18
N ARG A 244 -3.85 15.46 -0.41
CA ARG A 244 -4.27 15.23 -1.80
C ARG A 244 -5.50 14.34 -1.87
N GLN A 245 -6.27 14.50 -2.94
CA GLN A 245 -7.12 13.42 -3.43
C GLN A 245 -6.21 12.33 -4.02
N VAL A 246 -6.34 11.10 -3.53
CA VAL A 246 -5.63 9.94 -4.07
C VAL A 246 -6.48 9.34 -5.19
N ILE A 247 -6.00 9.45 -6.43
CA ILE A 247 -6.63 8.79 -7.58
C ILE A 247 -5.79 7.57 -7.92
N VAL A 248 -6.31 6.37 -7.64
CA VAL A 248 -5.65 5.11 -8.01
C VAL A 248 -6.19 4.67 -9.37
N GLU A 249 -5.50 5.03 -10.45
CA GLU A 249 -5.75 4.45 -11.78
C GLU A 249 -4.74 3.32 -12.04
N ALA A 250 -5.23 2.13 -12.41
CA ALA A 250 -4.38 1.05 -12.91
C ALA A 250 -3.82 1.44 -14.28
N GLY A 251 -2.52 1.26 -14.48
CA GLY A 251 -1.83 1.66 -15.70
C GLY A 251 -2.40 1.07 -17.00
N ALA A 252 -2.26 1.87 -18.06
CA ALA A 252 -2.34 1.55 -19.49
C ALA A 252 -3.34 0.44 -19.89
N GLY A 253 -4.56 0.84 -20.27
CA GLY A 253 -5.44 0.03 -21.12
C GLY A 253 -6.66 -0.58 -20.45
N ARG A 254 -6.93 -0.27 -19.18
CA ARG A 254 -8.20 -0.64 -18.53
C ARG A 254 -8.79 0.60 -17.86
N ASN A 255 -10.09 0.82 -18.09
CA ASN A 255 -10.87 1.91 -17.50
C ASN A 255 -10.48 2.10 -16.03
N GLY A 256 -10.31 3.36 -15.60
CA GLY A 256 -9.92 3.68 -14.22
C GLY A 256 -10.89 3.04 -13.24
N VAL A 257 -10.47 1.96 -12.60
CA VAL A 257 -11.36 1.17 -11.75
C VAL A 257 -11.37 1.79 -10.35
N VAL A 258 -12.45 2.52 -10.04
CA VAL A 258 -12.75 2.95 -8.67
C VAL A 258 -12.85 1.70 -7.80
N PHE A 259 -12.44 1.75 -6.52
CA PHE A 259 -12.59 0.62 -5.58
C PHE A 259 -14.03 0.07 -5.50
N SER A 260 -15.02 0.73 -6.10
CA SER A 260 -16.43 0.34 -6.18
C SER A 260 -16.91 -0.26 -7.52
N GLU A 261 -16.14 -0.24 -8.62
CA GLU A 261 -16.70 -0.61 -9.95
C GLU A 261 -17.03 -2.10 -10.12
N GLU A 262 -16.39 -2.99 -9.35
CA GLU A 262 -16.65 -4.44 -9.46
C GLU A 262 -17.84 -4.92 -8.60
N GLN A 263 -18.48 -4.05 -7.81
CA GLN A 263 -19.65 -4.42 -7.02
C GLN A 263 -20.78 -3.41 -7.22
N LYS A 264 -21.99 -3.92 -7.53
CA LYS A 264 -23.27 -3.16 -7.63
C LYS A 264 -23.69 -2.45 -6.32
N HIS A 265 -22.77 -2.22 -5.39
CA HIS A 265 -23.00 -1.71 -4.06
C HIS A 265 -22.02 -0.56 -3.75
N CYS A 266 -22.24 0.60 -4.36
CA CYS A 266 -21.67 1.90 -3.90
C CYS A 266 -22.28 2.35 -2.56
N ARG A 267 -22.31 1.48 -1.54
CA ARG A 267 -22.98 1.72 -0.24
C ARG A 267 -22.06 1.59 0.97
N ASP A 268 -20.79 1.32 0.76
CA ASP A 268 -19.87 1.08 1.87
C ASP A 268 -18.87 2.24 1.99
N ALA A 269 -18.82 2.84 3.17
CA ALA A 269 -17.87 3.90 3.49
C ALA A 269 -16.45 3.31 3.63
N LEU A 270 -15.46 4.02 3.06
CA LEU A 270 -14.04 3.67 3.16
C LEU A 270 -13.57 3.87 4.61
N MET A 271 -13.24 2.76 5.28
CA MET A 271 -12.86 2.72 6.69
C MET A 271 -11.35 2.63 6.90
N GLY A 272 -10.59 2.43 5.83
CA GLY A 272 -9.14 2.38 5.88
C GLY A 272 -8.54 1.89 4.58
N ILE A 273 -7.21 1.84 4.56
CA ILE A 273 -6.43 1.29 3.45
C ILE A 273 -5.40 0.30 3.99
N TYR A 274 -4.92 -0.56 3.11
CA TYR A 274 -3.75 -1.37 3.39
C TYR A 274 -2.85 -1.45 2.18
N CYS A 275 -1.55 -1.46 2.43
CA CYS A 275 -0.55 -1.23 1.40
C CYS A 275 0.63 -2.19 1.58
N HIS A 276 1.27 -2.53 0.47
CA HIS A 276 2.60 -3.13 0.49
C HIS A 276 3.55 -2.33 -0.40
N TRP A 277 4.74 -2.16 0.14
CA TRP A 277 5.89 -1.57 -0.53
C TRP A 277 6.96 -2.64 -0.61
N GLY A 278 7.72 -2.63 -1.71
CA GLY A 278 8.91 -3.46 -1.84
C GLY A 278 9.99 -3.14 -0.79
N ASP A 279 11.23 -3.59 -1.01
CA ASP A 279 12.33 -3.37 -0.05
C ASP A 279 12.45 -1.89 0.34
N ARG A 280 12.05 -1.61 1.59
CA ARG A 280 11.98 -0.26 2.15
C ARG A 280 13.35 0.37 2.34
N ASN A 281 14.40 -0.43 2.30
CA ASN A 281 15.78 0.04 2.44
C ASN A 281 16.43 0.30 1.08
N SER A 282 15.76 -0.07 -0.01
CA SER A 282 16.14 0.35 -1.34
C SER A 282 15.58 1.75 -1.61
N PRO A 283 16.37 2.68 -2.18
CA PRO A 283 15.86 3.98 -2.60
C PRO A 283 14.80 3.85 -3.72
N GLY A 284 14.62 2.69 -4.34
CA GLY A 284 13.49 2.36 -5.23
C GLY A 284 12.31 1.76 -4.47
N ILE A 285 11.78 2.46 -3.47
CA ILE A 285 10.57 2.01 -2.76
C ILE A 285 9.40 2.07 -3.74
N ASP A 286 9.12 0.95 -4.38
CA ASP A 286 7.94 0.84 -5.24
C ASP A 286 6.73 0.59 -4.36
N PHE A 287 5.72 1.46 -4.48
CA PHE A 287 4.39 1.16 -4.02
C PHE A 287 3.82 0.05 -4.90
N GLN A 288 3.76 -1.16 -4.37
CA GLN A 288 3.44 -2.34 -5.17
C GLN A 288 1.96 -2.69 -5.10
N ASN A 289 1.34 -2.48 -3.95
CA ASN A 289 -0.02 -2.96 -3.73
C ASN A 289 -0.84 -2.04 -2.83
N VAL A 290 -2.13 -1.95 -3.14
CA VAL A 290 -3.11 -1.24 -2.33
C VAL A 290 -4.44 -1.96 -2.31
N GLY A 291 -5.03 -2.03 -1.12
CA GLY A 291 -6.41 -2.41 -0.92
C GLY A 291 -7.07 -1.49 0.08
N ALA A 292 -8.37 -1.71 0.26
CA ALA A 292 -9.23 -0.88 1.08
C ALA A 292 -9.97 -1.71 2.13
N PHE A 293 -10.30 -1.06 3.24
CA PHE A 293 -11.26 -1.56 4.21
C PHE A 293 -12.57 -0.81 4.07
N THR A 294 -13.66 -1.54 4.16
CA THR A 294 -15.01 -0.99 4.11
C THR A 294 -15.78 -1.42 5.35
N ARG A 295 -16.85 -0.69 5.68
CA ARG A 295 -17.75 -1.11 6.75
C ARG A 295 -18.57 -2.31 6.30
N LYS A 296 -18.76 -3.29 7.19
CA LYS A 296 -19.74 -4.37 6.97
C LYS A 296 -21.14 -3.81 6.76
N TRP A 297 -21.67 -4.01 5.54
CA TRP A 297 -23.01 -3.68 5.05
C TRP A 297 -23.77 -2.60 5.83
N SER A 298 -23.72 -1.36 5.35
CA SER A 298 -24.65 -0.31 5.79
C SER A 298 -25.63 0.05 4.67
N ARG A 299 -26.90 0.31 5.00
CA ARG A 299 -27.93 0.67 4.00
C ARG A 299 -27.82 2.12 3.51
N ILE A 300 -26.73 2.82 3.81
CA ILE A 300 -26.59 4.25 3.53
C ILE A 300 -25.97 4.41 2.14
N PRO A 301 -26.64 5.08 1.19
CA PRO A 301 -26.05 5.41 -0.10
C PRO A 301 -24.85 6.34 0.11
N VAL A 302 -23.66 5.92 -0.33
CA VAL A 302 -22.50 6.81 -0.37
C VAL A 302 -22.48 7.43 -1.76
N SER A 303 -22.55 8.75 -1.84
CA SER A 303 -22.41 9.45 -3.13
C SER A 303 -20.99 9.26 -3.64
N THR A 304 -20.81 8.66 -4.82
CA THR A 304 -19.49 8.60 -5.46
C THR A 304 -19.11 10.02 -5.89
N PRO A 305 -18.01 10.60 -5.38
CA PRO A 305 -17.59 11.92 -5.79
C PRO A 305 -17.21 11.88 -7.28
N THR A 306 -17.84 12.74 -8.08
CA THR A 306 -17.42 12.94 -9.47
C THR A 306 -16.18 13.82 -9.47
N LEU A 307 -15.04 13.25 -9.87
CA LEU A 307 -13.79 14.00 -9.97
C LEU A 307 -13.87 15.02 -11.10
N ALA A 308 -13.53 16.27 -10.80
CA ALA A 308 -13.54 17.35 -11.77
C ALA A 308 -12.36 17.22 -12.75
N LYS A 309 -12.65 17.37 -14.04
CA LYS A 309 -11.67 17.35 -15.12
C LYS A 309 -11.64 18.68 -15.87
N ASP A 310 -10.50 19.03 -16.46
CA ASP A 310 -10.39 20.14 -17.40
C ASP A 310 -10.93 19.78 -18.79
N LYS A 311 -10.88 20.73 -19.73
CA LYS A 311 -11.41 20.56 -21.10
C LYS A 311 -10.68 19.47 -21.90
N GLU A 312 -9.46 19.11 -21.51
CA GLU A 312 -8.67 18.03 -22.11
C GLU A 312 -8.77 16.70 -21.34
N GLY A 313 -9.58 16.63 -20.28
CA GLY A 313 -9.81 15.41 -19.51
C GLY A 313 -8.83 15.17 -18.36
N ARG A 314 -7.98 16.14 -18.01
CA ARG A 314 -7.02 16.05 -16.89
C ARG A 314 -7.67 16.37 -15.57
N TYR A 315 -7.27 15.69 -14.50
CA TYR A 315 -7.86 15.87 -13.18
C TYR A 315 -7.41 17.19 -12.51
N TRP A 316 -8.36 17.92 -11.93
CA TRP A 316 -8.10 19.07 -11.08
C TRP A 316 -7.68 18.64 -9.68
N VAL A 317 -6.62 19.26 -9.14
CA VAL A 317 -6.12 19.00 -7.78
C VAL A 317 -5.86 20.34 -7.05
N PRO A 318 -6.46 20.59 -5.87
CA PRO A 318 -7.46 19.76 -5.17
C PRO A 318 -8.87 19.87 -5.77
N GLY A 319 -9.13 20.89 -6.60
CA GLY A 319 -10.43 21.13 -7.20
C GLY A 319 -10.38 22.16 -8.32
N PRO A 320 -11.44 22.23 -9.14
CA PRO A 320 -11.49 23.14 -10.28
C PRO A 320 -11.58 24.59 -9.81
N PRO A 321 -11.20 25.56 -10.66
CA PRO A 321 -11.54 26.96 -10.42
C PRO A 321 -13.07 27.16 -10.36
N PRO A 322 -13.55 28.28 -9.77
CA PRO A 322 -14.94 28.69 -9.88
C PRO A 322 -15.47 28.55 -11.32
N LYS A 323 -16.71 28.06 -11.47
CA LYS A 323 -17.30 27.67 -12.78
C LYS A 323 -17.26 28.77 -13.85
N ASP A 324 -17.18 30.00 -13.41
CA ASP A 324 -17.22 31.19 -14.26
C ASP A 324 -15.82 31.56 -14.81
N LEU A 325 -14.74 31.00 -14.26
CA LEU A 325 -13.38 31.14 -14.80
C LEU A 325 -13.23 30.29 -16.06
N ARG A 326 -12.80 30.93 -17.13
CA ARG A 326 -12.49 30.28 -18.41
C ARG A 326 -10.99 30.28 -18.65
N GLU A 327 -10.50 29.19 -19.21
CA GLU A 327 -9.11 29.07 -19.63
C GLU A 327 -8.82 30.06 -20.77
N PHE A 328 -7.73 30.80 -20.66
CA PHE A 328 -7.39 31.90 -21.56
C PHE A 328 -5.88 32.13 -21.67
N GLY A 329 -5.34 31.95 -22.88
CA GLY A 329 -3.98 32.38 -23.21
C GLY A 329 -3.13 31.24 -23.73
N THR A 330 -1.83 31.50 -23.82
CA THR A 330 -0.84 30.51 -24.28
C THR A 330 -0.46 29.58 -23.14
N ILE A 331 -0.34 28.29 -23.44
CA ILE A 331 0.28 27.30 -22.56
C ILE A 331 1.81 27.38 -22.73
N TYR A 332 2.48 28.07 -21.83
CA TYR A 332 3.94 28.21 -21.81
C TYR A 332 4.58 26.89 -21.39
N GLY A 333 5.57 26.38 -22.14
CA GLY A 333 6.20 25.06 -21.89
C GLY A 333 5.59 23.91 -22.69
N LYS A 334 4.51 24.16 -23.45
CA LYS A 334 3.88 23.17 -24.33
C LYS A 334 4.83 22.78 -25.46
N ARG A 335 5.17 21.50 -25.54
CA ARG A 335 6.10 20.96 -26.55
C ARG A 335 5.84 19.48 -26.82
N LYS A 336 6.45 18.97 -27.90
CA LYS A 336 6.48 17.54 -28.21
C LYS A 336 7.92 17.06 -28.03
N VAL A 337 8.15 16.10 -27.14
CA VAL A 337 9.45 15.51 -26.87
C VAL A 337 9.38 14.05 -27.32
N GLU A 338 10.11 13.69 -28.37
CA GLU A 338 10.03 12.37 -29.00
C GLU A 338 8.58 11.97 -29.35
N GLN A 339 8.04 10.94 -28.69
CA GLN A 339 6.66 10.46 -28.84
C GLN A 339 5.70 10.97 -27.74
N ARG A 340 6.17 11.82 -26.81
CA ARG A 340 5.37 12.34 -25.69
C ARG A 340 5.01 13.80 -25.90
N GLN A 341 3.77 14.15 -25.57
CA GLN A 341 3.31 15.54 -25.50
C GLN A 341 3.50 16.06 -24.08
N VAL A 342 3.93 17.31 -23.95
CA VAL A 342 3.99 18.03 -22.67
C VAL A 342 3.03 19.22 -22.73
N PRO A 343 2.11 19.37 -21.76
CA PRO A 343 1.74 18.40 -20.72
C PRO A 343 1.17 17.11 -21.31
N SER A 344 1.43 15.99 -20.66
CA SER A 344 0.93 14.67 -21.02
C SER A 344 -0.59 14.56 -20.79
N ASP A 345 -1.17 13.46 -21.28
CA ASP A 345 -2.54 13.04 -20.98
C ASP A 345 -2.72 12.66 -19.49
N LYS A 346 -1.63 12.33 -18.80
CA LYS A 346 -1.60 11.96 -17.37
C LYS A 346 -1.25 13.12 -16.44
N ALA A 347 -0.97 14.30 -16.99
CA ALA A 347 -0.70 15.48 -16.18
C ALA A 347 -1.92 15.82 -15.32
N THR A 348 -1.68 16.29 -14.09
CA THR A 348 -2.72 16.90 -13.26
C THR A 348 -2.66 18.41 -13.40
N VAL A 349 -3.78 19.07 -13.13
CA VAL A 349 -3.89 20.53 -13.24
C VAL A 349 -4.29 21.15 -11.92
N SER A 350 -3.70 22.30 -11.62
CA SER A 350 -4.01 23.09 -10.44
C SER A 350 -4.06 24.57 -10.79
N TRP A 351 -4.56 25.41 -9.90
CA TRP A 351 -4.69 26.83 -10.16
C TRP A 351 -4.49 27.70 -8.92
N PHE A 352 -4.07 28.94 -9.16
CA PHE A 352 -4.09 30.02 -8.16
C PHE A 352 -5.06 31.12 -8.57
N ASP A 353 -5.76 31.66 -7.58
CA ASP A 353 -6.42 32.96 -7.73
C ASP A 353 -5.35 34.05 -7.62
N CYS A 354 -5.12 34.79 -8.70
CA CYS A 354 -4.19 35.91 -8.72
C CYS A 354 -4.90 37.25 -8.53
N SER A 355 -6.24 37.31 -8.48
CA SER A 355 -6.99 38.56 -8.30
C SER A 355 -6.85 39.12 -6.87
N ARG A 356 -6.58 38.24 -5.93
CA ARG A 356 -6.46 38.53 -4.50
C ARG A 356 -5.08 39.10 -4.15
N PRO A 357 -4.99 39.94 -3.10
CA PRO A 357 -3.72 40.35 -2.50
C PRO A 357 -3.02 39.16 -1.83
N ILE A 358 -1.70 39.12 -1.93
CA ILE A 358 -0.87 38.02 -1.45
C ILE A 358 0.06 38.54 -0.36
N SER A 359 0.09 37.86 0.79
CA SER A 359 1.02 38.16 1.88
C SER A 359 2.41 37.61 1.58
N SER A 360 2.51 36.35 1.14
CA SER A 360 3.77 35.77 0.68
C SER A 360 3.59 34.65 -0.36
N ILE A 361 4.66 34.41 -1.12
CA ILE A 361 4.78 33.28 -2.05
C ILE A 361 5.92 32.40 -1.57
N LYS A 362 5.62 31.13 -1.30
CA LYS A 362 6.62 30.10 -0.95
C LYS A 362 6.90 29.22 -2.15
N VAL A 363 8.17 28.94 -2.40
CA VAL A 363 8.64 28.12 -3.52
C VAL A 363 9.55 27.03 -2.98
N ALA A 364 9.36 25.80 -3.45
CA ALA A 364 10.31 24.72 -3.25
C ALA A 364 10.86 24.27 -4.59
N LEU A 365 12.17 24.36 -4.73
CA LEU A 365 12.91 23.91 -5.91
C LEU A 365 13.68 22.65 -5.54
N CYS A 366 13.72 21.67 -6.45
CA CYS A 366 14.73 20.63 -6.36
C CYS A 366 16.05 21.11 -6.99
N HIS A 367 17.17 20.42 -6.71
CA HIS A 367 18.43 20.73 -7.38
C HIS A 367 18.32 20.54 -8.90
N GLY A 368 19.28 21.12 -9.62
CA GLY A 368 19.29 21.15 -11.07
C GLY A 368 19.36 19.80 -11.77
N THR A 369 19.11 19.82 -13.08
CA THR A 369 19.03 18.64 -13.98
C THR A 369 20.02 18.81 -15.15
N GLU A 370 20.22 17.77 -15.98
CA GLU A 370 20.96 17.94 -17.25
C GLU A 370 20.29 18.97 -18.16
N SER A 371 18.95 19.01 -18.15
CA SER A 371 18.17 20.06 -18.80
C SER A 371 17.97 21.27 -17.88
N SER A 372 17.92 22.46 -18.46
CA SER A 372 17.59 23.70 -17.76
C SER A 372 16.09 23.83 -17.44
N GLN A 373 15.36 22.72 -17.28
CA GLN A 373 13.94 22.74 -16.91
C GLN A 373 13.76 23.31 -15.50
N LEU A 374 12.78 24.20 -15.32
CA LEU A 374 12.40 24.78 -14.04
C LEU A 374 12.16 23.66 -13.01
N PRO A 375 12.99 23.53 -11.97
CA PRO A 375 12.91 22.43 -11.01
C PRO A 375 11.88 22.72 -9.91
N LEU A 376 10.70 23.24 -10.29
CA LEU A 376 9.67 23.68 -9.35
C LEU A 376 8.85 22.49 -8.85
N VAL A 377 9.04 22.11 -7.58
CA VAL A 377 8.35 20.99 -6.93
C VAL A 377 7.11 21.46 -6.15
N SER A 378 7.17 22.66 -5.56
CA SER A 378 6.02 23.27 -4.89
C SER A 378 5.98 24.79 -5.03
N LEU A 379 4.77 25.32 -5.10
CA LEU A 379 4.47 26.75 -5.08
C LEU A 379 3.27 26.96 -4.16
N SER A 380 3.31 27.96 -3.27
CA SER A 380 2.18 28.28 -2.39
C SER A 380 1.94 29.78 -2.31
N PHE A 381 0.68 30.18 -2.34
CA PHE A 381 0.22 31.56 -2.17
C PHE A 381 -0.48 31.69 -0.82
N ASN A 382 0.01 32.58 0.03
CA ASN A 382 -0.67 32.98 1.25
C ASN A 382 -1.48 34.25 0.97
N TYR A 383 -2.79 34.19 1.14
CA TYR A 383 -3.68 35.31 0.84
C TYR A 383 -3.78 36.26 2.04
N ALA A 384 -3.63 37.56 1.78
CA ALA A 384 -3.56 38.55 2.85
C ALA A 384 -4.90 38.81 3.55
N GLU A 385 -6.02 38.63 2.82
CA GLU A 385 -7.38 38.96 3.29
C GLU A 385 -7.88 38.04 4.40
N ASP A 386 -7.65 36.72 4.26
CA ASP A 386 -8.22 35.69 5.14
C ASP A 386 -7.16 34.73 5.71
N GLN A 387 -5.88 34.99 5.43
CA GLN A 387 -4.75 34.15 5.83
C GLN A 387 -4.84 32.71 5.32
N THR A 388 -5.62 32.46 4.26
CA THR A 388 -5.70 31.14 3.63
C THR A 388 -4.48 30.88 2.76
N THR A 389 -4.07 29.62 2.68
CA THR A 389 -2.98 29.18 1.82
C THR A 389 -3.52 28.32 0.69
N ALA A 390 -3.26 28.71 -0.55
CA ALA A 390 -3.32 27.81 -1.69
C ALA A 390 -1.94 27.21 -1.95
N SER A 391 -1.85 25.91 -2.22
CA SER A 391 -0.58 25.24 -2.49
C SER A 391 -0.70 24.25 -3.64
N ILE A 392 0.33 24.22 -4.46
CA ILE A 392 0.56 23.28 -5.54
C ILE A 392 1.83 22.52 -5.18
N GLY A 393 1.70 21.21 -4.95
CA GLY A 393 2.80 20.38 -4.47
C GLY A 393 2.82 20.26 -2.93
N PRO A 394 3.83 19.57 -2.38
CA PRO A 394 4.00 19.41 -0.93
C PRO A 394 4.19 20.74 -0.22
N THR A 395 3.64 20.86 1.00
CA THR A 395 3.86 22.02 1.90
C THR A 395 4.94 21.74 2.94
N GLU A 396 5.22 20.46 3.20
CA GLU A 396 6.23 20.00 4.14
C GLU A 396 7.24 19.14 3.39
N PHE A 397 8.53 19.42 3.60
CA PHE A 397 9.64 18.70 2.98
C PHE A 397 10.56 18.20 4.08
N THR A 398 10.80 16.89 4.11
CA THR A 398 11.78 16.27 4.99
C THR A 398 12.98 15.87 4.13
N PRO A 399 14.16 16.49 4.29
CA PRO A 399 15.35 16.01 3.60
C PRO A 399 15.61 14.55 4.02
N PRO A 400 16.01 13.67 3.10
CA PRO A 400 16.29 12.30 3.47
C PRO A 400 17.48 12.26 4.43
N LYS A 401 17.37 11.36 5.40
CA LYS A 401 18.36 11.16 6.45
C LYS A 401 19.57 10.34 5.98
N ASP A 402 19.49 9.75 4.80
CA ASP A 402 20.52 8.90 4.23
C ASP A 402 21.22 9.65 3.09
N THR A 403 22.51 9.92 3.25
CA THR A 403 23.33 10.60 2.25
C THR A 403 23.97 9.63 1.25
N LEU A 404 23.91 8.31 1.51
CA LEU A 404 24.57 7.28 0.71
C LEU A 404 23.62 6.08 0.53
N GLY A 405 23.02 5.95 -0.66
CA GLY A 405 22.28 4.77 -1.05
C GLY A 405 23.12 3.48 -1.09
N LEU A 406 22.47 2.36 -1.46
CA LEU A 406 23.13 1.06 -1.58
C LEU A 406 24.40 1.14 -2.46
N LYS A 407 25.50 0.57 -1.94
CA LYS A 407 26.85 0.55 -2.53
C LYS A 407 27.62 1.87 -2.48
N GLY A 408 27.22 2.84 -1.64
CA GLY A 408 27.96 4.10 -1.47
C GLY A 408 27.68 5.14 -2.55
N ASN A 409 26.61 4.98 -3.34
CA ASN A 409 26.19 5.97 -4.33
C ASN A 409 25.28 7.02 -3.67
N TYR A 410 25.29 8.26 -4.17
CA TYR A 410 24.36 9.29 -3.68
C TYR A 410 22.89 8.85 -3.79
N TRP A 411 22.12 9.19 -2.76
CA TRP A 411 20.69 8.88 -2.63
C TRP A 411 19.81 9.52 -3.72
N CYS A 412 20.28 10.60 -4.32
CA CYS A 412 19.66 11.15 -5.52
C CYS A 412 20.18 10.40 -6.76
N TRP A 413 19.27 9.70 -7.45
CA TRP A 413 19.54 8.87 -8.64
C TRP A 413 20.12 9.61 -9.86
N PHE A 414 20.43 10.90 -9.73
CA PHE A 414 21.24 11.67 -10.68
C PHE A 414 22.53 10.93 -11.08
N PHE A 415 23.15 10.18 -10.16
CA PHE A 415 24.40 9.45 -10.38
C PHE A 415 24.39 8.41 -11.51
N GLN A 416 23.23 7.85 -11.90
CA GLN A 416 23.17 6.89 -13.02
C GLN A 416 22.91 7.52 -14.39
N GLY A 417 22.57 8.81 -14.44
CA GLY A 417 22.15 9.47 -15.68
C GLY A 417 22.89 10.76 -16.03
N SER A 418 23.66 11.37 -15.12
CA SER A 418 24.24 12.69 -15.35
C SER A 418 25.76 12.74 -15.31
N ARG A 419 26.33 13.57 -16.19
CA ARG A 419 27.76 13.91 -16.19
C ARG A 419 28.15 15.09 -15.28
N ARG A 420 27.29 15.56 -14.36
CA ARG A 420 27.68 16.65 -13.42
C ARG A 420 28.16 16.05 -12.11
N GLY A 421 29.31 16.55 -11.65
CA GLY A 421 30.16 15.90 -10.66
C GLY A 421 29.61 15.87 -9.24
N GLU A 422 30.29 15.06 -8.43
CA GLU A 422 30.04 14.80 -7.00
C GLU A 422 29.99 16.10 -6.16
N GLU A 423 30.71 17.16 -6.57
CA GLU A 423 30.82 18.43 -5.85
C GLU A 423 29.51 19.24 -5.73
N GLU A 424 28.57 19.15 -6.69
CA GLU A 424 27.30 19.93 -6.65
C GLU A 424 26.32 19.38 -5.59
N LEU A 425 26.37 18.07 -5.32
CA LEU A 425 25.46 17.36 -4.42
C LEU A 425 25.94 17.30 -2.97
N GLU A 426 27.25 17.40 -2.72
CA GLU A 426 27.79 17.54 -1.35
C GLU A 426 27.50 18.93 -0.75
N GLN A 427 27.27 19.94 -1.59
CA GLN A 427 27.18 21.34 -1.17
C GLN A 427 25.75 21.90 -1.08
N LYS A 428 24.73 21.21 -1.61
CA LYS A 428 23.35 21.72 -1.62
C LYS A 428 22.30 20.68 -1.21
N PRO A 429 21.33 21.03 -0.35
CA PRO A 429 20.21 20.14 -0.05
C PRO A 429 19.37 19.90 -1.31
N HIS A 430 18.76 18.73 -1.40
CA HIS A 430 17.96 18.36 -2.57
C HIS A 430 16.74 19.23 -2.79
N TYR A 431 16.11 19.68 -1.70
CA TYR A 431 15.08 20.71 -1.75
C TYR A 431 15.64 22.01 -1.18
N VAL A 432 15.49 23.08 -1.93
CA VAL A 432 15.73 24.45 -1.48
C VAL A 432 14.38 25.15 -1.41
N GLN A 433 14.07 25.70 -0.24
CA GLN A 433 12.87 26.48 -0.02
C GLN A 433 13.22 27.96 -0.01
N ASP A 434 12.38 28.76 -0.65
CA ASP A 434 12.46 30.22 -0.65
C ASP A 434 11.08 30.81 -0.37
N GLU A 435 11.05 31.98 0.25
CA GLU A 435 9.82 32.72 0.54
C GLU A 435 9.99 34.20 0.18
N TRP A 436 9.11 34.67 -0.69
CA TRP A 436 9.02 36.08 -1.02
C TRP A 436 7.84 36.71 -0.28
N ASN A 437 8.13 37.62 0.64
CA ASN A 437 7.12 38.41 1.34
C ASN A 437 6.70 39.60 0.45
N ILE A 438 5.39 39.70 0.22
CA ILE A 438 4.75 40.63 -0.73
C ILE A 438 3.95 41.70 0.03
N GLU A 439 3.83 41.58 1.36
CA GLU A 439 3.20 42.57 2.24
C GLU A 439 1.75 42.91 1.85
N GLY A 440 1.02 41.94 1.30
CA GLY A 440 -0.37 42.12 0.87
C GLY A 440 -0.52 42.80 -0.49
N ALA A 441 0.55 42.94 -1.27
CA ALA A 441 0.45 43.51 -2.61
C ALA A 441 -0.20 42.55 -3.62
N ARG A 442 -0.61 43.14 -4.74
CA ARG A 442 -1.29 42.46 -5.86
C ARG A 442 -0.28 42.14 -6.96
N LEU A 443 -0.38 40.94 -7.54
CA LEU A 443 0.49 40.54 -8.66
C LEU A 443 0.03 41.17 -9.98
N LYS A 444 0.97 41.79 -10.71
CA LYS A 444 0.74 42.39 -12.02
C LYS A 444 1.14 41.47 -13.17
N PHE A 445 2.30 40.83 -13.05
CA PHE A 445 2.85 39.94 -14.07
C PHE A 445 3.49 38.68 -13.47
N ALA A 446 3.50 37.60 -14.25
CA ALA A 446 4.47 36.53 -14.12
C ALA A 446 5.39 36.55 -15.35
N HIS A 447 6.69 36.68 -15.13
CA HIS A 447 7.68 36.42 -16.16
C HIS A 447 7.96 34.92 -16.22
N VAL A 448 8.02 34.40 -17.43
CA VAL A 448 8.39 33.01 -17.69
C VAL A 448 9.51 32.98 -18.71
N TRP A 449 10.52 32.14 -18.48
CA TRP A 449 11.62 31.91 -19.41
C TRP A 449 11.39 30.60 -20.13
N ILE A 450 11.45 30.65 -21.45
CA ILE A 450 11.37 29.49 -22.33
C ILE A 450 12.67 29.40 -23.12
N ASP A 451 13.31 28.23 -23.11
CA ASP A 451 14.51 28.00 -23.91
C ASP A 451 14.18 27.79 -25.40
N LYS A 452 15.23 27.53 -26.20
CA LYS A 452 15.10 27.28 -27.64
C LYS A 452 14.26 26.04 -27.99
N ASP A 453 14.16 25.09 -27.06
CA ASP A 453 13.47 23.80 -27.22
C ASP A 453 12.04 23.84 -26.65
N GLY A 454 11.58 25.01 -26.21
CA GLY A 454 10.24 25.21 -25.66
C GLY A 454 10.11 24.75 -24.20
N ILE A 455 11.22 24.55 -23.48
CA ILE A 455 11.22 24.12 -22.08
C ILE A 455 11.00 25.34 -21.19
N LEU A 456 10.09 25.22 -20.22
CA LEU A 456 9.93 26.22 -19.16
C LEU A 456 11.13 26.13 -18.21
N THR A 457 11.95 27.17 -18.15
CA THR A 457 13.23 27.18 -17.42
C THR A 457 13.22 28.07 -16.18
N GLY A 458 12.40 29.13 -16.17
CA GLY A 458 12.39 30.13 -15.10
C GLY A 458 11.00 30.72 -14.83
N LEU A 459 10.82 31.23 -13.60
CA LEU A 459 9.64 31.97 -13.13
C LEU A 459 10.07 33.16 -12.27
N GLN A 460 9.41 34.31 -12.47
CA GLN A 460 9.46 35.43 -11.54
C GLN A 460 8.08 36.11 -11.48
N PHE A 461 7.68 36.63 -10.33
CA PHE A 461 6.48 37.42 -10.15
C PHE A 461 6.82 38.90 -9.96
N ILE A 462 5.93 39.77 -10.43
CA ILE A 462 6.07 41.23 -10.29
C ILE A 462 4.74 41.78 -9.79
N THR A 463 4.79 42.60 -8.75
CA THR A 463 3.62 43.26 -8.15
C THR A 463 3.17 44.49 -8.93
N GLU A 464 2.03 45.07 -8.54
CA GLU A 464 1.50 46.30 -9.11
C GLU A 464 2.37 47.53 -8.86
N ASP A 465 2.99 47.60 -7.68
CA ASP A 465 3.97 48.62 -7.27
C ASP A 465 5.38 48.38 -7.83
N GLY A 466 5.58 47.31 -8.61
CA GLY A 466 6.83 47.04 -9.33
C GLY A 466 7.89 46.31 -8.52
N LYS A 467 7.57 45.80 -7.33
CA LYS A 467 8.45 44.89 -6.60
C LYS A 467 8.54 43.57 -7.36
N GLU A 468 9.76 43.08 -7.50
CA GLU A 468 10.04 41.81 -8.19
C GLU A 468 10.38 40.72 -7.18
N SER A 469 9.89 39.52 -7.41
CA SER A 469 10.34 38.33 -6.69
C SER A 469 11.76 37.97 -7.11
N PRO A 470 12.45 37.12 -6.33
CA PRO A 470 13.55 36.33 -6.87
C PRO A 470 13.13 35.62 -8.16
N ALA A 471 14.05 35.56 -9.13
CA ALA A 471 13.85 34.78 -10.34
C ALA A 471 14.24 33.32 -10.05
N TRP A 472 13.27 32.43 -9.99
CA TRP A 472 13.47 31.02 -9.66
C TRP A 472 13.70 30.18 -10.92
N GLY A 473 14.71 29.30 -10.86
CA GLY A 473 15.10 28.43 -11.96
C GLY A 473 16.24 29.01 -12.81
N TYR A 474 16.35 28.55 -14.05
CA TYR A 474 17.39 28.93 -14.99
C TYR A 474 16.93 30.13 -15.82
N CYS A 475 17.21 31.34 -15.32
CA CYS A 475 16.69 32.60 -15.84
C CYS A 475 17.67 33.31 -16.80
N GLU A 476 18.56 32.56 -17.46
CA GLU A 476 19.56 33.09 -18.41
C GLU A 476 19.03 33.03 -19.85
N GLY A 477 19.01 34.16 -20.57
CA GLY A 477 18.63 34.23 -22.00
C GLY A 477 17.62 35.32 -22.37
N LYS A 478 17.38 35.50 -23.68
CA LYS A 478 16.69 36.68 -24.27
C LYS A 478 15.16 36.58 -24.44
N LYS A 479 14.51 35.47 -24.05
CA LYS A 479 13.06 35.27 -24.21
C LYS A 479 12.38 35.07 -22.87
N SER A 480 12.08 36.18 -22.19
CA SER A 480 11.08 36.20 -21.13
C SER A 480 9.75 36.68 -21.71
N ASP A 481 8.72 35.85 -21.63
CA ASP A 481 7.36 36.26 -21.95
C ASP A 481 6.68 36.78 -20.68
N LYS A 482 5.87 37.84 -20.82
CA LYS A 482 5.14 38.44 -19.71
C LYS A 482 3.70 37.98 -19.69
N LEU A 483 3.37 37.12 -18.74
CA LEU A 483 1.99 36.75 -18.47
C LEU A 483 1.35 37.82 -17.58
N SER A 484 0.46 38.63 -18.17
CA SER A 484 -0.30 39.59 -17.37
C SER A 484 -1.28 38.88 -16.44
N LEU A 485 -1.14 39.14 -15.13
CA LEU A 485 -2.01 38.65 -14.07
C LEU A 485 -3.11 39.65 -13.71
N ARG A 486 -3.24 40.72 -14.50
CA ARG A 486 -4.27 41.75 -14.37
C ARG A 486 -5.06 41.91 -15.66
N THR A 487 -6.26 42.43 -15.55
CA THR A 487 -7.07 42.78 -16.72
C THR A 487 -7.32 44.28 -16.70
N LYS A 488 -7.45 44.87 -17.89
CA LYS A 488 -7.84 46.28 -18.03
C LYS A 488 -9.27 46.53 -17.56
N ASN A 489 -10.08 45.48 -17.51
CA ASN A 489 -11.44 45.51 -17.00
C ASN A 489 -11.41 45.19 -15.50
N LYS A 490 -11.91 46.11 -14.67
CA LYS A 490 -11.94 45.99 -13.21
C LYS A 490 -12.86 44.85 -12.73
N ASP A 491 -13.76 44.38 -13.57
CA ASP A 491 -14.76 43.34 -13.28
C ASP A 491 -14.30 41.94 -13.73
N ARG A 492 -12.99 41.68 -13.75
CA ARG A 492 -12.46 40.38 -14.19
C ARG A 492 -11.37 39.88 -13.26
N ALA A 493 -11.62 38.74 -12.62
CA ALA A 493 -10.59 38.01 -11.90
C ALA A 493 -9.65 37.26 -12.88
N VAL A 494 -8.41 37.06 -12.45
CA VAL A 494 -7.38 36.33 -13.19
C VAL A 494 -6.83 35.23 -12.31
N GLY A 495 -6.74 34.02 -12.87
CA GLY A 495 -6.04 32.91 -12.25
C GLY A 495 -4.84 32.47 -13.06
N LEU A 496 -3.96 31.69 -12.42
CA LEU A 496 -2.84 31.00 -13.05
C LEU A 496 -3.13 29.49 -12.98
N LYS A 497 -3.22 28.82 -14.13
CA LYS A 497 -3.32 27.35 -14.26
C LYS A 497 -1.91 26.79 -14.41
N LEU A 498 -1.58 25.77 -13.63
CA LEU A 498 -0.31 25.05 -13.70
C LEU A 498 -0.54 23.59 -14.05
N PHE A 499 0.34 23.04 -14.88
CA PHE A 499 0.34 21.64 -15.27
C PHE A 499 1.46 20.92 -14.54
N ILE A 500 1.10 19.90 -13.77
CA ILE A 500 2.02 19.08 -12.97
C ILE A 500 2.15 17.74 -13.70
N ASP A 501 3.37 17.41 -14.08
CA ASP A 501 3.63 16.22 -14.89
C ASP A 501 4.95 15.56 -14.48
N ASN A 502 5.13 14.31 -14.90
CA ASN A 502 6.41 13.63 -14.77
C ASN A 502 7.42 14.27 -15.73
N ASN A 503 8.61 14.61 -15.22
CA ASN A 503 9.70 15.15 -16.04
C ASN A 503 10.46 14.08 -16.85
N GLY A 504 9.96 12.84 -16.89
CA GLY A 504 10.53 11.73 -17.64
C GLY A 504 11.66 11.02 -16.91
N ARG A 505 11.99 11.40 -15.67
CA ARG A 505 13.00 10.70 -14.87
C ARG A 505 12.48 9.35 -14.39
N GLY A 506 13.31 8.31 -14.52
CA GLY A 506 13.13 7.02 -13.84
C GLY A 506 13.62 7.08 -12.38
N THR A 507 13.57 8.25 -11.75
CA THR A 507 14.08 8.45 -10.40
C THR A 507 12.96 8.25 -9.39
N SER A 508 13.37 7.76 -8.23
CA SER A 508 12.48 7.48 -7.13
C SER A 508 12.21 8.70 -6.25
N HIS A 509 12.56 9.95 -6.58
CA HIS A 509 12.27 11.17 -5.77
C HIS A 509 11.44 12.24 -6.53
N ASP A 510 10.72 13.12 -5.81
CA ASP A 510 9.68 14.02 -6.36
C ASP A 510 10.24 15.08 -7.31
N ASP A 511 10.43 14.68 -8.56
CA ASP A 511 10.69 15.60 -9.65
C ASP A 511 9.43 15.82 -10.52
N GLN A 512 8.23 15.72 -9.93
CA GLN A 512 7.02 16.27 -10.56
C GLN A 512 7.18 17.79 -10.61
N VAL A 513 7.44 18.30 -11.80
CA VAL A 513 7.69 19.72 -12.01
C VAL A 513 6.52 20.37 -12.72
N VAL A 514 6.35 21.67 -12.48
CA VAL A 514 5.47 22.47 -13.34
C VAL A 514 6.05 22.47 -14.75
N THR A 515 5.42 21.72 -15.65
CA THR A 515 5.88 21.58 -17.04
C THR A 515 5.32 22.63 -17.95
N ALA A 516 4.14 23.18 -17.60
CA ALA A 516 3.52 24.24 -18.35
C ALA A 516 2.60 25.13 -17.52
N ARG A 517 2.25 26.31 -18.07
CA ARG A 517 1.36 27.29 -17.42
C ARG A 517 0.44 27.99 -18.39
N GLU A 518 -0.78 28.25 -17.96
CA GLU A 518 -1.81 28.99 -18.72
C GLU A 518 -2.48 30.02 -17.81
N ARG A 519 -3.05 31.07 -18.38
CA ARG A 519 -3.86 32.04 -17.64
C ARG A 519 -5.33 31.62 -17.66
N ASN A 520 -6.07 31.98 -16.62
CA ASN A 520 -7.53 31.90 -16.58
C ASN A 520 -8.14 33.30 -16.47
N ARG A 521 -9.33 33.53 -17.04
CA ARG A 521 -10.08 34.78 -16.96
C ARG A 521 -11.53 34.54 -16.58
N LEU A 522 -12.02 35.34 -15.63
CA LEU A 522 -13.42 35.41 -15.21
C LEU A 522 -14.12 36.63 -15.83
N HIS A 523 -15.42 36.53 -16.08
CA HIS A 523 -16.30 37.68 -16.23
C HIS A 523 -17.13 37.81 -14.94
N VAL A 524 -16.94 38.90 -14.19
CA VAL A 524 -17.86 39.28 -13.10
C VAL A 524 -18.97 40.10 -13.76
N CYS A 525 -20.21 39.65 -13.62
CA CYS A 525 -21.39 40.39 -14.07
C CYS A 525 -21.88 41.32 -12.96
#